data_AF-X1LZX9-F1
#
_entry.id   AF-X1LZX9-F1
#
_cell.length_a   1.000
_cell.length_b   1.000
_cell.length_c   1.000
_cell.angle_alpha   90.00
_cell.angle_beta   90.00
_cell.angle_gamma   90.00
#
_symmetry.space_group_name_H-M   'P 1'
#
loop_
_entity.id
_entity.type
_entity.pdbx_description
1 polymer ?
#
loop_
_entity_poly.entity_id
_entity_poly.type
_entity_poly.pdbx_seq_one_letter_code
_entity_poly.pdbx_strand_id
1 'polypeptide(L)'
;PRGIALDDEGNIYVADTFHNQVQVFNSQGRFLRKFGEGGEDVGEFTGTRYIAFDSKGNIYVTDYKNGKVVKFNKEEQFELEFGNESDGIRLNYPEGIAIDARDYIYVADAGNNRIVKFCVSQIVIHSNLGDKYSEEKNWGKAILEYEQVISIDPLNINAREGIATAFYKDKQWEEAIEAYNYLKKVHPDDQKIKLKIIDSQFNLAVDYEKNSLFKDASEEFKEVLNLNPNYPSAKKRYYLSYSKYLFYSTYFRVAFISLIILIFFIILLPKIRKMKKSSRHSKRDRY
;
A
#
# COMPACT_ATOMS: atom_id res chain seq x y z
N PRO A 1 -21.16 -27.76 -30.53
CA PRO A 1 -20.22 -27.49 -29.40
C PRO A 1 -18.76 -27.77 -29.78
N ARG A 2 -17.83 -26.91 -29.36
CA ARG A 2 -16.38 -27.05 -29.66
C ARG A 2 -15.51 -27.18 -28.42
N GLY A 3 -15.86 -26.47 -27.33
CA GLY A 3 -15.11 -26.47 -26.08
C GLY A 3 -15.97 -26.85 -24.88
N ILE A 4 -15.30 -27.40 -23.87
CA ILE A 4 -15.88 -27.81 -22.59
C ILE A 4 -14.91 -27.43 -21.47
N ALA A 5 -15.42 -26.94 -20.35
CA ALA A 5 -14.65 -26.67 -19.14
C ALA A 5 -15.49 -26.99 -17.90
N LEU A 6 -14.82 -27.17 -16.76
CA LEU A 6 -15.44 -27.40 -15.47
C LEU A 6 -15.12 -26.23 -14.54
N ASP A 7 -16.09 -25.79 -13.75
CA ASP A 7 -15.83 -24.91 -12.61
C ASP A 7 -15.44 -25.73 -11.36
N ASP A 8 -15.11 -25.04 -10.27
CA ASP A 8 -14.72 -25.65 -8.99
C ASP A 8 -15.85 -26.44 -8.30
N GLU A 9 -17.11 -26.19 -8.68
CA GLU A 9 -18.28 -26.91 -8.19
C GLU A 9 -18.58 -28.17 -9.03
N GLY A 10 -17.85 -28.36 -10.13
CA GLY A 10 -18.04 -29.46 -11.09
C GLY A 10 -19.19 -29.23 -12.06
N ASN A 11 -19.67 -27.99 -12.22
CA ASN A 11 -20.59 -27.63 -13.29
C ASN A 11 -19.83 -27.62 -14.63
N ILE A 12 -20.51 -28.08 -15.67
CA ILE A 12 -19.98 -28.26 -17.01
C ILE A 12 -20.39 -27.08 -17.89
N TYR A 13 -19.41 -26.34 -18.39
CA TYR A 13 -19.60 -25.23 -19.32
C TYR A 13 -19.26 -25.68 -20.74
N VAL A 14 -20.19 -25.50 -21.67
CA VAL A 14 -20.06 -25.95 -23.06
C VAL A 14 -20.19 -24.76 -24.00
N ALA A 15 -19.16 -24.51 -24.80
CA ALA A 15 -19.18 -23.50 -25.84
C ALA A 15 -20.02 -23.99 -27.03
N ASP A 16 -21.19 -23.39 -27.21
CA ASP A 16 -22.15 -23.72 -28.24
C ASP A 16 -21.97 -22.83 -29.47
N THR A 17 -20.95 -23.17 -30.26
CA THR A 17 -20.41 -22.34 -31.34
C THR A 17 -21.42 -21.79 -32.33
N PHE A 18 -22.44 -22.57 -32.71
CA PHE A 18 -23.41 -22.13 -33.73
C PHE A 18 -24.58 -21.35 -33.15
N HIS A 19 -24.76 -21.41 -31.83
CA HIS A 19 -25.72 -20.57 -31.10
C HIS A 19 -25.04 -19.38 -30.41
N ASN A 20 -23.74 -19.17 -30.64
CA ASN A 20 -22.97 -18.03 -30.12
C ASN A 20 -23.14 -17.81 -28.60
N GLN A 21 -23.21 -18.90 -27.85
CA GLN A 21 -23.51 -18.87 -26.42
C GLN A 21 -22.67 -19.92 -25.68
N VAL A 22 -22.71 -19.87 -24.36
CA VAL A 22 -22.22 -20.91 -23.47
C VAL A 22 -23.40 -21.52 -22.73
N GLN A 23 -23.45 -22.85 -22.67
CA GLN A 23 -24.45 -23.59 -21.90
C GLN A 23 -23.81 -24.18 -20.65
N VAL A 24 -24.51 -24.14 -19.52
CA VAL A 24 -24.06 -24.62 -18.22
C VAL A 24 -24.92 -25.80 -17.78
N PHE A 25 -24.29 -26.89 -17.40
CA PHE A 25 -24.91 -28.10 -16.89
C PHE A 25 -24.33 -28.43 -15.51
N ASN A 26 -25.07 -29.18 -14.69
CA ASN A 26 -24.51 -29.73 -13.47
C ASN A 26 -23.61 -30.95 -13.76
N SER A 27 -22.95 -31.49 -12.73
CA SER A 27 -22.08 -32.66 -12.84
C SER A 27 -22.78 -33.95 -13.31
N GLN A 28 -24.11 -34.00 -13.29
CA GLN A 28 -24.92 -35.10 -13.86
C GLN A 28 -25.40 -34.82 -15.29
N GLY A 29 -24.97 -33.72 -15.92
CA GLY A 29 -25.33 -33.33 -17.28
C GLY A 29 -26.73 -32.72 -17.42
N ARG A 30 -27.38 -32.31 -16.32
CA ARG A 30 -28.66 -31.60 -16.38
C ARG A 30 -28.40 -30.13 -16.72
N PHE A 31 -29.12 -29.62 -17.72
CA PHE A 31 -29.06 -28.21 -18.10
C PHE A 31 -29.47 -27.32 -16.92
N LEU A 32 -28.68 -26.30 -16.64
CA LEU A 32 -28.94 -25.30 -15.61
C LEU A 32 -29.36 -23.98 -16.23
N ARG A 33 -28.51 -23.43 -17.11
CA ARG A 33 -28.66 -22.10 -17.70
C ARG A 33 -27.75 -21.93 -18.91
N LYS A 34 -27.83 -20.75 -19.53
CA LYS A 34 -26.99 -20.35 -20.66
C LYS A 34 -26.77 -18.83 -20.62
N PHE A 35 -25.66 -18.38 -21.18
CA PHE A 35 -25.32 -16.96 -21.29
C PHE A 35 -24.53 -16.68 -22.57
N GLY A 36 -24.41 -15.39 -22.92
CA GLY A 36 -23.86 -14.93 -24.18
C GLY A 36 -24.94 -14.67 -25.24
N GLU A 37 -24.66 -13.73 -26.13
CA GLU A 37 -25.52 -13.33 -27.24
C GLU A 37 -24.72 -13.31 -28.54
N GLY A 38 -25.39 -13.56 -29.66
CA GLY A 38 -24.76 -13.61 -30.97
C GLY A 38 -24.68 -12.23 -31.62
N GLY A 39 -23.48 -11.84 -32.03
CA GLY A 39 -23.24 -10.60 -32.77
C GLY A 39 -21.79 -10.13 -32.67
N GLU A 40 -21.54 -8.93 -33.20
CA GLU A 40 -20.20 -8.34 -33.32
C GLU A 40 -19.96 -7.22 -32.30
N ASP A 41 -20.97 -6.83 -31.52
CA ASP A 41 -20.84 -5.79 -30.51
C ASP A 41 -20.03 -6.26 -29.29
N VAL A 42 -19.74 -5.32 -28.39
CA VAL A 42 -18.95 -5.56 -27.18
C VAL A 42 -19.62 -6.61 -26.30
N GLY A 43 -18.88 -7.67 -25.96
CA GLY A 43 -19.37 -8.78 -25.15
C GLY A 43 -20.20 -9.82 -25.90
N GLU A 44 -20.55 -9.57 -27.16
CA GLU A 44 -21.24 -10.54 -28.03
C GLU A 44 -20.28 -11.50 -28.72
N PHE A 45 -20.83 -12.58 -29.26
CA PHE A 45 -20.10 -13.66 -29.88
C PHE A 45 -20.44 -13.90 -31.35
N THR A 46 -19.42 -14.17 -32.17
CA THR A 46 -19.60 -14.73 -33.53
C THR A 46 -18.83 -16.03 -33.69
N GLY A 47 -18.97 -16.95 -32.74
CA GLY A 47 -18.42 -18.29 -32.79
C GLY A 47 -17.62 -18.63 -31.53
N THR A 48 -18.35 -18.89 -30.43
CA THR A 48 -17.77 -19.36 -29.16
C THR A 48 -16.99 -20.67 -29.38
N ARG A 49 -15.73 -20.72 -28.93
CA ARG A 49 -14.88 -21.92 -29.11
C ARG A 49 -14.49 -22.61 -27.83
N TYR A 50 -13.55 -22.07 -27.07
CA TYR A 50 -13.04 -22.68 -25.85
C TYR A 50 -13.26 -21.77 -24.65
N ILE A 51 -13.26 -22.39 -23.48
CA ILE A 51 -13.58 -21.77 -22.20
C ILE A 51 -12.44 -22.10 -21.23
N ALA A 52 -12.02 -21.12 -20.44
CA ALA A 52 -11.13 -21.32 -19.30
C ALA A 52 -11.60 -20.49 -18.11
N PHE A 53 -11.18 -20.89 -16.92
CA PHE A 53 -11.47 -20.19 -15.66
C PHE A 53 -10.18 -19.64 -15.07
N ASP A 54 -10.26 -18.45 -14.47
CA ASP A 54 -9.19 -17.93 -13.60
C ASP A 54 -9.36 -18.39 -12.15
N SER A 55 -8.38 -18.08 -11.30
CA SER A 55 -8.36 -18.44 -9.88
C SER A 55 -9.53 -17.89 -9.05
N LYS A 56 -10.31 -16.94 -9.59
CA LYS A 56 -11.48 -16.33 -8.94
C LYS A 56 -12.80 -16.87 -9.52
N GLY A 57 -12.74 -17.82 -10.46
CA GLY A 57 -13.90 -18.37 -11.14
C GLY A 57 -14.47 -17.46 -12.24
N ASN A 58 -13.72 -16.46 -12.69
CA ASN A 58 -14.13 -15.69 -13.87
C ASN A 58 -13.95 -16.52 -15.13
N ILE A 59 -14.83 -16.29 -16.10
CA ILE A 59 -14.98 -17.13 -17.29
C ILE A 59 -14.38 -16.40 -18.48
N TYR A 60 -13.48 -17.06 -19.20
CA TYR A 60 -12.87 -16.54 -20.42
C TYR A 60 -13.27 -17.40 -21.60
N VAL A 61 -13.83 -16.78 -22.63
CA VAL A 61 -14.34 -17.45 -23.82
C VAL A 61 -13.68 -16.89 -25.06
N THR A 62 -13.07 -17.74 -25.88
CA THR A 62 -12.52 -17.34 -27.18
C THR A 62 -13.63 -17.21 -28.22
N ASP A 63 -13.63 -16.10 -28.95
CA ASP A 63 -14.52 -15.84 -30.08
C ASP A 63 -13.75 -15.93 -31.40
N TYR A 64 -14.04 -16.99 -32.14
CA TYR A 64 -13.31 -17.35 -33.35
C TYR A 64 -13.41 -16.31 -34.46
N LYS A 65 -14.61 -15.82 -34.79
CA LYS A 65 -14.73 -14.90 -35.94
C LYS A 65 -14.46 -13.46 -35.56
N ASN A 66 -14.83 -13.04 -34.35
CA ASN A 66 -14.57 -11.68 -33.91
C ASN A 66 -13.10 -11.48 -33.52
N GLY A 67 -12.30 -12.56 -33.40
CA GLY A 67 -10.87 -12.45 -33.12
C GLY A 67 -10.60 -11.87 -31.74
N LYS A 68 -11.36 -12.28 -30.72
CA LYS A 68 -11.28 -11.75 -29.36
C LYS A 68 -11.38 -12.84 -28.31
N VAL A 69 -11.05 -12.49 -27.09
CA VAL A 69 -11.42 -13.22 -25.88
C VAL A 69 -12.37 -12.33 -25.08
N VAL A 70 -13.48 -12.91 -24.63
CA VAL A 70 -14.48 -12.23 -23.81
C VAL A 70 -14.41 -12.77 -22.39
N LYS A 71 -14.33 -11.88 -21.40
CA LYS A 71 -14.31 -12.20 -19.97
C LYS A 71 -15.66 -11.90 -19.34
N PHE A 72 -16.17 -12.86 -18.57
CA PHE A 72 -17.33 -12.72 -17.70
C PHE A 72 -16.90 -12.97 -16.25
N ASN A 73 -17.59 -12.35 -15.29
CA ASN A 73 -17.43 -12.71 -13.89
C ASN A 73 -18.12 -14.06 -13.58
N LYS A 74 -17.99 -14.55 -12.35
CA LYS A 74 -18.62 -15.81 -11.90
C LYS A 74 -20.16 -15.76 -11.92
N GLU A 75 -20.75 -14.57 -11.87
CA GLU A 75 -22.18 -14.32 -12.06
C GLU A 75 -22.58 -14.22 -13.54
N GLU A 76 -21.67 -14.55 -14.48
CA GLU A 76 -21.90 -14.59 -15.93
C GLU A 76 -22.23 -13.21 -16.53
N GLN A 77 -21.79 -12.15 -15.87
CA GLN A 77 -21.88 -10.78 -16.38
C GLN A 77 -20.61 -10.44 -17.15
N PHE A 78 -20.77 -9.85 -18.33
CA PHE A 78 -19.65 -9.36 -19.13
C PHE A 78 -18.83 -8.33 -18.34
N GLU A 79 -17.50 -8.47 -18.35
CA GLU A 79 -16.58 -7.51 -17.74
C GLU A 79 -15.73 -6.78 -18.77
N LEU A 80 -15.11 -7.52 -19.69
CA LEU A 80 -14.20 -6.96 -20.69
C LEU A 80 -13.99 -7.92 -21.87
N GLU A 81 -13.46 -7.39 -22.96
CA GLU A 81 -12.94 -8.16 -24.08
C GLU A 81 -11.55 -7.64 -24.48
N PHE A 82 -10.74 -8.49 -25.10
CA PHE A 82 -9.39 -8.16 -25.55
C PHE A 82 -8.97 -9.04 -26.72
N GLY A 83 -7.89 -8.64 -27.40
CA GLY A 83 -7.33 -9.36 -28.55
C GLY A 83 -7.89 -8.92 -29.90
N ASN A 84 -8.81 -7.96 -29.93
CA ASN A 84 -9.34 -7.32 -31.14
C ASN A 84 -8.82 -5.88 -31.35
N GLU A 85 -7.78 -5.47 -30.63
CA GLU A 85 -7.26 -4.10 -30.70
C GLU A 85 -6.57 -3.80 -32.03
N SER A 86 -6.77 -2.59 -32.57
CA SER A 86 -6.10 -2.13 -33.80
C SER A 86 -4.61 -1.87 -33.61
N ASP A 87 -4.24 -1.31 -32.45
CA ASP A 87 -2.86 -0.89 -32.13
C ASP A 87 -2.18 -1.83 -31.11
N GLY A 88 -2.73 -3.03 -30.94
CA GLY A 88 -2.32 -4.01 -29.94
C GLY A 88 -2.20 -5.42 -30.50
N ILE A 89 -2.59 -6.41 -29.70
CA ILE A 89 -2.57 -7.79 -30.18
C ILE A 89 -3.89 -8.06 -30.88
N ARG A 90 -3.82 -8.21 -32.20
CA ARG A 90 -4.95 -8.70 -32.99
C ARG A 90 -4.88 -10.21 -33.16
N LEU A 91 -5.80 -10.92 -32.52
CA LEU A 91 -6.02 -12.35 -32.71
C LEU A 91 -6.73 -12.59 -34.03
N ASN A 92 -6.43 -13.72 -34.65
CA ASN A 92 -7.00 -14.18 -35.89
C ASN A 92 -7.42 -15.64 -35.68
N TYR A 93 -8.72 -15.91 -35.69
CA TYR A 93 -9.27 -17.24 -35.43
C TYR A 93 -8.76 -17.88 -34.13
N PRO A 94 -8.91 -17.23 -32.97
CA PRO A 94 -8.50 -17.83 -31.71
C PRO A 94 -9.29 -19.11 -31.43
N GLU A 95 -8.57 -20.17 -31.06
CA GLU A 95 -9.13 -21.49 -30.74
C GLU A 95 -8.90 -21.78 -29.25
N GLY A 96 -7.95 -22.66 -28.89
CA GLY A 96 -7.74 -23.07 -27.51
C GLY A 96 -7.35 -21.92 -26.58
N ILE A 97 -7.87 -21.95 -25.35
CA ILE A 97 -7.48 -21.05 -24.26
C ILE A 97 -7.10 -21.87 -23.03
N ALA A 98 -6.04 -21.47 -22.33
CA ALA A 98 -5.62 -22.03 -21.07
C ALA A 98 -5.18 -20.91 -20.13
N ILE A 99 -5.43 -21.08 -18.84
CA ILE A 99 -5.04 -20.12 -17.81
C ILE A 99 -4.13 -20.86 -16.80
N ASP A 100 -2.97 -20.27 -16.49
CA ASP A 100 -2.04 -20.86 -15.52
C ASP A 100 -2.41 -20.47 -14.07
N ALA A 101 -1.74 -21.08 -13.09
CA ALA A 101 -2.01 -20.83 -11.67
C ALA A 101 -1.72 -19.39 -11.19
N ARG A 102 -1.22 -18.50 -12.05
CA ARG A 102 -0.99 -17.07 -11.78
C ARG A 102 -1.92 -16.18 -12.62
N ASP A 103 -2.96 -16.76 -13.20
CA ASP A 103 -3.93 -16.13 -14.08
C ASP A 103 -3.33 -15.52 -15.36
N TYR A 104 -2.20 -16.05 -15.83
CA TYR A 104 -1.76 -15.75 -17.19
C TYR A 104 -2.60 -16.52 -18.21
N ILE A 105 -3.06 -15.81 -19.23
CA ILE A 105 -3.97 -16.35 -20.24
C ILE A 105 -3.16 -16.67 -21.50
N TYR A 106 -3.28 -17.90 -21.98
CA TYR A 106 -2.61 -18.39 -23.17
C TYR A 106 -3.66 -18.72 -24.21
N VAL A 107 -3.62 -18.03 -25.36
CA VAL A 107 -4.57 -18.21 -26.44
C VAL A 107 -3.84 -18.74 -27.67
N ALA A 108 -4.37 -19.82 -28.25
CA ALA A 108 -3.94 -20.32 -29.54
C ALA A 108 -4.53 -19.43 -30.64
N ASP A 109 -3.71 -18.48 -31.11
CA ASP A 109 -4.01 -17.56 -32.20
C ASP A 109 -3.80 -18.28 -33.54
N ALA A 110 -4.72 -19.20 -33.85
CA ALA A 110 -4.52 -20.22 -34.86
C ALA A 110 -4.34 -19.65 -36.27
N GLY A 111 -5.06 -18.57 -36.60
CA GLY A 111 -4.93 -17.87 -37.87
C GLY A 111 -3.58 -17.18 -38.05
N ASN A 112 -2.86 -16.90 -36.97
CA ASN A 112 -1.51 -16.31 -36.99
C ASN A 112 -0.40 -17.32 -36.64
N ASN A 113 -0.73 -18.61 -36.49
CA ASN A 113 0.23 -19.69 -36.18
C ASN A 113 1.10 -19.41 -34.92
N ARG A 114 0.51 -18.83 -33.87
CA ARG A 114 1.24 -18.50 -32.63
C ARG A 114 0.41 -18.79 -31.39
N ILE A 115 1.09 -18.85 -30.24
CA ILE A 115 0.47 -18.74 -28.93
C ILE A 115 0.68 -17.32 -28.44
N VAL A 116 -0.40 -16.65 -28.05
CA VAL A 116 -0.34 -15.34 -27.41
C VAL A 116 -0.53 -15.51 -25.92
N LYS A 117 0.41 -14.96 -25.16
CA LYS A 117 0.28 -14.83 -23.70
C LYS A 117 -0.27 -13.44 -23.38
N PHE A 118 -1.50 -13.38 -22.89
CA PHE A 118 -2.08 -12.18 -22.32
C PHE A 118 -1.85 -12.13 -20.81
N CYS A 119 -1.65 -10.91 -20.34
CA CYS A 119 -1.54 -10.60 -18.94
C CYS A 119 -2.65 -9.63 -18.59
N VAL A 120 -3.82 -10.16 -18.25
CA VAL A 120 -4.90 -9.39 -17.58
C VAL A 120 -4.65 -9.42 -16.06
N SER A 121 -3.37 -9.49 -15.67
CA SER A 121 -2.98 -9.58 -14.27
C SER A 121 -3.25 -8.25 -13.62
N GLN A 122 -4.14 -8.27 -12.64
CA GLN A 122 -4.37 -7.14 -11.75
C GLN A 122 -3.03 -6.63 -11.16
N ILE A 123 -2.06 -7.51 -10.90
CA ILE A 123 -0.69 -7.13 -10.50
C ILE A 123 -0.06 -6.19 -11.53
N VAL A 124 -0.09 -6.54 -12.82
CA VAL A 124 0.53 -5.71 -13.87
C VAL A 124 -0.25 -4.42 -14.12
N ILE A 125 -1.58 -4.48 -14.11
CA ILE A 125 -2.44 -3.30 -14.29
C ILE A 125 -2.19 -2.31 -13.15
N HIS A 126 -2.31 -2.76 -11.90
CA HIS A 126 -2.10 -1.92 -10.73
C HIS A 126 -0.63 -1.48 -10.59
N SER A 127 0.35 -2.30 -10.96
CA SER A 127 1.77 -1.86 -10.99
C SER A 127 1.95 -0.70 -11.97
N ASN A 128 1.46 -0.83 -13.20
CA ASN A 128 1.60 0.21 -14.23
C ASN A 128 0.84 1.50 -13.84
N LEU A 129 -0.33 1.38 -13.22
CA LEU A 129 -1.08 2.54 -12.71
C LEU A 129 -0.35 3.20 -11.53
N GLY A 130 0.20 2.41 -10.62
CA GLY A 130 1.05 2.88 -9.52
C GLY A 130 2.27 3.66 -10.01
N ASP A 131 2.98 3.12 -11.00
CA ASP A 131 4.14 3.76 -11.64
C ASP A 131 3.73 5.09 -12.30
N LYS A 132 2.66 5.07 -13.10
CA LYS A 132 2.13 6.26 -13.76
C LYS A 132 1.75 7.35 -12.76
N TYR A 133 1.01 7.02 -11.70
CA TYR A 133 0.62 8.00 -10.69
C TYR A 133 1.83 8.52 -9.90
N SER A 134 2.86 7.70 -9.73
CA SER A 134 4.13 8.11 -9.11
C SER A 134 4.86 9.14 -9.98
N GLU A 135 4.90 8.96 -11.30
CA GLU A 135 5.45 9.93 -12.26
C GLU A 135 4.69 11.26 -12.24
N GLU A 136 3.37 11.19 -12.15
CA GLU A 136 2.48 12.35 -12.00
C GLU A 136 2.54 13.00 -10.61
N LYS A 137 3.32 12.42 -9.66
CA LYS A 137 3.43 12.81 -8.25
C LYS A 137 2.09 12.77 -7.49
N ASN A 138 1.17 11.93 -7.96
CA ASN A 138 -0.10 11.66 -7.31
C ASN A 138 0.06 10.48 -6.33
N TRP A 139 0.78 10.73 -5.24
CA TRP A 139 1.22 9.69 -4.31
C TRP A 139 0.07 8.91 -3.67
N GLY A 140 -1.03 9.59 -3.30
CA GLY A 140 -2.20 8.92 -2.72
C GLY A 140 -2.81 7.87 -3.66
N LYS A 141 -2.93 8.18 -4.97
CA LYS A 141 -3.40 7.17 -5.94
C LYS A 141 -2.36 6.08 -6.17
N ALA A 142 -1.08 6.43 -6.26
CA ALA A 142 -0.02 5.45 -6.43
C ALA A 142 0.01 4.42 -5.28
N ILE A 143 -0.15 4.89 -4.03
CA ILE A 143 -0.25 4.04 -2.84
C ILE A 143 -1.38 3.03 -3.00
N LEU A 144 -2.60 3.49 -3.32
CA LEU A 144 -3.77 2.60 -3.47
C LEU A 144 -3.53 1.50 -4.50
N GLU A 145 -2.92 1.84 -5.65
CA GLU A 145 -2.62 0.86 -6.69
C GLU A 145 -1.56 -0.15 -6.24
N TYR A 146 -0.45 0.30 -5.61
CA TYR A 146 0.54 -0.63 -5.08
C TYR A 146 0.00 -1.50 -3.94
N GLU A 147 -0.93 -0.99 -3.12
CA GLU A 147 -1.64 -1.80 -2.12
C GLU A 147 -2.44 -2.93 -2.76
N GLN A 148 -3.11 -2.66 -3.90
CA GLN A 148 -3.78 -3.73 -4.65
C GLN A 148 -2.77 -4.81 -5.07
N VAL A 149 -1.62 -4.40 -5.59
CA VAL A 149 -0.56 -5.35 -5.98
C VAL A 149 -0.08 -6.18 -4.77
N ILE A 150 0.23 -5.53 -3.65
CA ILE A 150 0.76 -6.19 -2.44
C ILE A 150 -0.31 -7.07 -1.79
N SER A 151 -1.60 -6.74 -1.93
CA SER A 151 -2.68 -7.60 -1.44
C SER A 151 -2.79 -8.91 -2.22
N ILE A 152 -2.46 -8.88 -3.52
CA ILE A 152 -2.49 -10.04 -4.41
C ILE A 152 -1.18 -10.84 -4.34
N ASP A 153 -0.03 -10.15 -4.37
CA ASP A 153 1.31 -10.72 -4.26
C ASP A 153 2.11 -9.98 -3.17
N PRO A 154 2.00 -10.44 -1.91
CA PRO A 154 2.70 -9.82 -0.79
C PRO A 154 4.23 -9.86 -0.90
N LEU A 155 4.81 -10.66 -1.79
CA LEU A 155 6.26 -10.77 -1.98
C LEU A 155 6.78 -9.93 -3.14
N ASN A 156 5.90 -9.21 -3.85
CA ASN A 156 6.28 -8.37 -4.98
C ASN A 156 7.21 -7.22 -4.56
N ILE A 157 8.50 -7.34 -4.87
CA ILE A 157 9.51 -6.36 -4.46
C ILE A 157 9.31 -5.01 -5.15
N ASN A 158 8.98 -5.00 -6.44
CA ASN A 158 8.80 -3.75 -7.20
C ASN A 158 7.65 -2.90 -6.62
N ALA A 159 6.50 -3.51 -6.35
CA ALA A 159 5.38 -2.81 -5.72
C ALA A 159 5.72 -2.33 -4.29
N ARG A 160 6.51 -3.11 -3.53
CA ARG A 160 6.97 -2.70 -2.20
C ARG A 160 7.98 -1.55 -2.24
N GLU A 161 8.85 -1.49 -3.24
CA GLU A 161 9.73 -0.35 -3.46
C GLU A 161 8.94 0.90 -3.89
N GLY A 162 7.98 0.72 -4.79
CA GLY A 162 7.05 1.75 -5.25
C GLY A 162 6.27 2.36 -4.09
N ILE A 163 5.60 1.53 -3.27
CA ILE A 163 4.79 2.00 -2.14
C ILE A 163 5.65 2.66 -1.05
N ALA A 164 6.83 2.11 -0.71
CA ALA A 164 7.73 2.71 0.28
C ALA A 164 8.20 4.11 -0.17
N THR A 165 8.46 4.27 -1.46
CA THR A 165 8.78 5.56 -2.06
C THR A 165 7.58 6.50 -2.02
N ALA A 166 6.39 6.01 -2.36
CA ALA A 166 5.18 6.81 -2.36
C ALA A 166 4.83 7.32 -0.95
N PHE A 167 4.84 6.46 0.08
CA PHE A 167 4.66 6.88 1.48
C PHE A 167 5.68 7.94 1.91
N TYR A 168 6.97 7.73 1.59
CA TYR A 168 8.02 8.70 1.87
C TYR A 168 7.74 10.07 1.22
N LYS A 169 7.28 10.08 -0.02
CA LYS A 169 7.00 11.31 -0.77
C LYS A 169 5.73 12.00 -0.31
N ASP A 170 4.73 11.23 0.12
CA ASP A 170 3.48 11.72 0.71
C ASP A 170 3.64 12.16 2.17
N LYS A 171 4.82 11.93 2.79
CA LYS A 171 5.16 12.24 4.19
C LYS A 171 4.40 11.39 5.22
N GLN A 172 3.98 10.20 4.81
CA GLN A 172 3.46 9.16 5.68
C GLN A 172 4.65 8.41 6.30
N TRP A 173 5.25 9.00 7.33
CA TRP A 173 6.57 8.59 7.80
C TRP A 173 6.57 7.23 8.48
N GLU A 174 5.53 6.90 9.26
CA GLU A 174 5.41 5.63 9.98
C GLU A 174 5.31 4.47 9.00
N GLU A 175 4.41 4.60 8.02
CA GLU A 175 4.20 3.64 6.92
C GLU A 175 5.44 3.51 6.04
N ALA A 176 6.14 4.62 5.76
CA ALA A 176 7.40 4.59 5.05
C ALA A 176 8.48 3.81 5.83
N ILE A 177 8.60 4.04 7.13
CA ILE A 177 9.56 3.33 8.00
C ILE A 177 9.27 1.83 7.99
N GLU A 178 8.01 1.44 8.13
CA GLU A 178 7.60 0.03 8.07
C GLU A 178 7.96 -0.60 6.72
N ALA A 179 7.57 0.04 5.62
CA ALA A 179 7.80 -0.46 4.27
C ALA A 179 9.30 -0.58 3.96
N TYR A 180 10.12 0.41 4.31
CA TYR A 180 11.58 0.30 4.15
C TYR A 180 12.22 -0.72 5.10
N ASN A 181 11.69 -0.92 6.31
CA ASN A 181 12.18 -1.98 7.19
C ASN A 181 11.92 -3.37 6.62
N TYR A 182 10.81 -3.57 5.92
CA TYR A 182 10.60 -4.78 5.14
C TYR A 182 11.69 -4.93 4.06
N LEU A 183 11.91 -3.89 3.25
CA LEU A 183 12.91 -3.93 2.17
C LEU A 183 14.34 -4.14 2.71
N LYS A 184 14.68 -3.59 3.88
CA LYS A 184 15.96 -3.83 4.56
C LYS A 184 16.16 -5.30 4.93
N LYS A 185 15.11 -6.05 5.26
CA LYS A 185 15.22 -7.49 5.52
C LYS A 185 15.57 -8.27 4.25
N VAL A 186 15.05 -7.83 3.10
CA VAL A 186 15.30 -8.43 1.79
C VAL A 186 16.67 -8.01 1.24
N HIS A 187 17.04 -6.74 1.42
CA HIS A 187 18.27 -6.11 0.93
C HIS A 187 19.06 -5.47 2.08
N PRO A 188 19.69 -6.28 2.96
CA PRO A 188 20.32 -5.79 4.20
C PRO A 188 21.53 -4.89 3.97
N ASP A 189 22.15 -4.95 2.80
CA ASP A 189 23.36 -4.18 2.47
C ASP A 189 23.05 -2.88 1.71
N ASP A 190 21.79 -2.63 1.34
CA ASP A 190 21.41 -1.42 0.61
C ASP A 190 21.48 -0.18 1.53
N GLN A 191 22.48 0.66 1.27
CA GLN A 191 22.69 1.90 2.00
C GLN A 191 21.58 2.93 1.76
N LYS A 192 20.96 2.96 0.57
CA LYS A 192 19.88 3.90 0.26
C LYS A 192 18.64 3.59 1.11
N ILE A 193 18.29 2.31 1.28
CA ILE A 193 17.19 1.89 2.15
C ILE A 193 17.46 2.30 3.60
N LYS A 194 18.68 2.05 4.10
CA LYS A 194 19.07 2.46 5.47
C LYS A 194 18.95 3.97 5.67
N LEU A 195 19.42 4.76 4.70
CA LEU A 195 19.30 6.22 4.74
C LEU A 195 17.84 6.67 4.74
N LYS A 196 16.98 6.05 3.92
CA LYS A 196 15.56 6.36 3.90
C LYS A 196 14.86 6.11 5.22
N ILE A 197 15.18 5.02 5.91
CA ILE A 197 14.65 4.74 7.25
C ILE A 197 15.07 5.86 8.22
N ILE A 198 16.37 6.21 8.26
CA ILE A 198 16.89 7.24 9.17
C ILE A 198 16.27 8.61 8.87
N ASP A 199 16.16 8.98 7.59
CA ASP A 199 15.54 10.24 7.16
C ASP A 199 14.06 10.29 7.51
N SER A 200 13.32 9.20 7.31
CA SER A 200 11.92 9.12 7.73
C SER A 200 11.76 9.22 9.24
N GLN A 201 12.60 8.53 10.03
CA GLN A 201 12.59 8.60 11.49
C GLN A 201 12.85 10.02 11.99
N PHE A 202 13.81 10.71 11.37
CA PHE A 202 14.10 12.10 11.69
C PHE A 202 12.91 13.01 11.36
N ASN A 203 12.28 12.85 10.20
CA ASN A 203 11.14 13.68 9.83
C ASN A 203 9.90 13.41 10.69
N LEU A 204 9.67 12.16 11.08
CA LEU A 204 8.64 11.79 12.05
C LEU A 204 8.86 12.51 13.39
N ALA A 205 10.09 12.47 13.91
CA ALA A 205 10.46 13.19 15.13
C ALA A 205 10.20 14.71 15.01
N VAL A 206 10.50 15.29 13.85
CA VAL A 206 10.22 16.71 13.56
C VAL A 206 8.72 17.01 13.54
N ASP A 207 7.89 16.11 13.01
CA ASP A 207 6.44 16.29 13.01
C ASP A 207 5.85 16.14 14.41
N TYR A 208 6.36 15.23 15.24
CA TYR A 208 6.05 15.19 16.67
C TYR A 208 6.46 16.49 17.39
N GLU A 209 7.63 17.08 17.09
CA GLU A 209 8.03 18.39 17.63
C GLU A 209 7.02 19.49 17.28
N LYS A 210 6.55 19.54 16.03
CA LYS A 210 5.55 20.53 15.57
C LYS A 210 4.23 20.38 16.32
N ASN A 211 3.84 19.14 16.62
CA ASN A 211 2.64 18.81 17.38
C ASN A 211 2.83 18.87 18.90
N SER A 212 3.98 19.37 19.38
CA SER A 212 4.33 19.46 20.81
C SER A 212 4.36 18.12 21.55
N LEU A 213 4.48 17.01 20.81
CA LEU A 213 4.68 15.66 21.33
C LEU A 213 6.17 15.44 21.63
N PHE A 214 6.70 16.21 22.59
CA PHE A 214 8.14 16.28 22.84
C PHE A 214 8.74 14.98 23.38
N LYS A 215 7.93 14.14 24.04
CA LYS A 215 8.37 12.83 24.51
C LYS A 215 8.69 11.95 23.31
N ASP A 216 7.69 11.73 22.46
CA ASP A 216 7.78 10.90 21.27
C ASP A 216 8.87 11.43 20.32
N ALA A 217 8.91 12.75 20.09
CA ALA A 217 9.99 13.38 19.32
C ALA A 217 11.39 13.08 19.88
N SER A 218 11.58 13.13 21.20
CA SER A 218 12.87 12.83 21.82
C SER A 218 13.27 11.36 21.72
N GLU A 219 12.30 10.45 21.79
CA GLU A 219 12.51 9.02 21.59
C GLU A 219 12.94 8.77 20.13
N GLU A 220 12.26 9.40 19.17
CA GLU A 220 12.60 9.22 17.76
C GLU A 220 13.95 9.83 17.36
N PHE A 221 14.30 11.02 17.85
CA PHE A 221 15.66 11.54 17.62
C PHE A 221 16.74 10.67 18.26
N LYS A 222 16.43 10.00 19.38
CA LYS A 222 17.37 9.06 19.99
C LYS A 222 17.60 7.86 19.08
N GLU A 223 16.54 7.32 18.47
CA GLU A 223 16.68 6.23 17.50
C GLU A 223 17.47 6.65 16.25
N VAL A 224 17.25 7.86 15.74
CA VAL A 224 18.10 8.42 14.67
C VAL A 224 19.58 8.41 15.06
N LEU A 225 19.92 8.81 16.29
CA LEU A 225 21.30 8.83 16.77
C LEU A 225 21.87 7.43 17.03
N ASN A 226 21.04 6.46 17.42
CA ASN A 226 21.45 5.06 17.55
C ASN A 226 21.85 4.49 16.17
N LEU A 227 21.08 4.84 15.12
CA LEU A 227 21.33 4.39 13.75
C LEU A 227 22.47 5.17 13.08
N ASN A 228 22.56 6.48 13.32
CA ASN A 228 23.62 7.35 12.81
C ASN A 228 23.96 8.45 13.84
N PRO A 229 25.01 8.24 14.65
CA PRO A 229 25.43 9.19 15.70
C PRO A 229 25.80 10.58 15.18
N ASN A 230 26.19 10.68 13.90
CA ASN A 230 26.63 11.92 13.25
C ASN A 230 25.53 12.54 12.38
N TYR A 231 24.27 12.08 12.48
CA TYR A 231 23.19 12.63 11.68
C TYR A 231 23.03 14.15 11.93
N PRO A 232 23.02 14.99 10.88
CA PRO A 232 22.98 16.43 11.03
C PRO A 232 21.80 16.90 11.88
N SER A 233 22.06 17.80 12.83
CA SER A 233 21.04 18.40 13.72
C SER A 233 20.30 17.45 14.68
N ALA A 234 20.38 16.12 14.53
CA ALA A 234 19.66 15.16 15.38
C ALA A 234 20.07 15.30 16.85
N LYS A 235 21.38 15.39 17.15
CA LYS A 235 21.87 15.54 18.53
C LYS A 235 21.34 16.79 19.21
N LYS A 236 21.33 17.93 18.50
CA LYS A 236 20.80 19.19 19.03
C LYS A 236 19.29 19.11 19.26
N ARG A 237 18.54 18.55 18.30
CA ARG A 237 17.08 18.40 18.39
C ARG A 237 16.67 17.43 19.49
N TYR A 238 17.38 16.32 19.65
CA TYR A 238 17.20 15.36 20.75
C TYR A 238 17.21 16.06 22.11
N TYR A 239 18.29 16.76 22.46
CA TYR A 239 18.39 17.43 23.76
C TYR A 239 17.35 18.55 23.92
N LEU A 240 17.02 19.27 22.84
CA LEU A 240 16.00 20.30 22.88
C LEU A 240 14.60 19.72 23.14
N SER A 241 14.21 18.68 22.41
CA SER A 241 12.95 17.96 22.63
C SER A 241 12.88 17.34 24.02
N TYR A 242 13.95 16.66 24.45
CA TYR A 242 13.99 16.04 25.78
C TYR A 242 13.89 17.06 26.92
N SER A 243 14.58 18.20 26.81
CA SER A 243 14.47 19.28 27.80
C SER A 243 13.08 19.92 27.85
N LYS A 244 12.43 20.10 26.68
CA LYS A 244 11.03 20.52 26.63
C LYS A 244 10.12 19.50 27.28
N TYR A 245 10.26 18.20 26.95
CA TYR A 245 9.51 17.12 27.59
C TYR A 245 9.63 17.17 29.12
N LEU A 246 10.85 17.28 29.65
CA LEU A 246 11.07 17.41 31.08
C LEU A 246 10.39 18.67 31.64
N PHE A 247 10.56 19.83 31.04
CA PHE A 247 9.97 21.08 31.52
C PHE A 247 8.44 21.07 31.53
N TYR A 248 7.83 20.43 30.54
CA TYR A 248 6.37 20.26 30.46
C TYR A 248 5.83 19.09 31.29
N SER A 249 6.71 18.22 31.81
CA SER A 249 6.31 17.12 32.69
C SER A 249 5.79 17.66 34.03
N THR A 250 4.72 17.03 34.53
CA THR A 250 4.15 17.33 35.86
C THR A 250 5.17 17.15 36.98
N TYR A 251 6.00 16.11 36.86
CA TYR A 251 7.06 15.82 37.84
C TYR A 251 8.07 16.96 37.96
N PHE A 252 8.59 17.48 36.84
CA PHE A 252 9.54 18.59 36.88
C PHE A 252 8.90 19.86 37.43
N ARG A 253 7.65 20.16 37.08
CA ARG A 253 6.92 21.31 37.64
C ARG A 253 6.79 21.21 39.16
N VAL A 254 6.39 20.04 39.66
CA VAL A 254 6.27 19.79 41.11
C VAL A 254 7.64 19.89 41.79
N ALA A 255 8.68 19.28 41.23
CA ALA A 255 10.04 19.34 41.77
C ALA A 255 10.59 20.78 41.79
N PHE A 256 10.35 21.55 40.71
CA PHE A 256 10.78 22.93 40.59
C PHE A 256 10.06 23.86 41.57
N ILE A 257 8.73 23.71 41.71
CA ILE A 257 7.94 24.44 42.72
C ILE A 257 8.43 24.06 44.12
N SER A 258 8.65 22.77 44.40
CA SER A 258 9.18 22.30 45.68
C SER A 258 10.55 22.90 45.99
N LEU A 259 11.44 23.01 44.99
CA LEU A 259 12.75 23.64 45.13
C LEU A 259 12.64 25.15 45.41
N ILE A 260 11.75 25.86 44.73
CA ILE A 260 11.50 27.29 44.99
C ILE A 260 10.98 27.49 46.42
N ILE A 261 10.04 26.66 46.86
CA ILE A 261 9.51 26.67 48.23
C ILE A 261 10.65 26.44 49.22
N LEU A 262 11.50 25.44 48.99
CA LEU A 262 12.64 25.13 49.85
C LEU A 262 13.62 26.32 49.94
N ILE A 263 13.99 26.93 48.81
CA ILE A 263 14.87 28.11 48.76
C ILE A 263 14.25 29.28 49.52
N PHE A 264 12.94 29.50 49.37
CA PHE A 264 12.24 30.56 50.07
C PHE A 264 12.32 30.37 51.60
N PHE A 265 12.05 29.16 52.09
CA PHE A 265 12.07 28.87 53.53
C PHE A 265 13.47 28.85 54.14
N ILE A 266 14.48 28.34 53.41
CA ILE A 266 15.85 28.20 53.94
C ILE A 266 16.66 29.49 53.82
N ILE A 267 16.51 30.23 52.71
CA ILE A 267 17.41 31.35 52.39
C ILE A 267 16.73 32.70 52.57
N LEU A 268 15.54 32.89 51.97
CA LEU A 268 14.88 34.20 51.99
C LEU A 268 14.17 34.50 53.31
N LEU A 269 13.43 33.53 53.86
CA LEU A 269 12.65 33.73 55.08
C LEU A 269 13.52 34.14 56.29
N PRO A 270 14.71 33.55 56.53
CA PRO A 270 15.59 33.98 57.62
C PRO A 270 16.17 35.38 57.39
N LYS A 271 16.50 35.75 56.14
CA LYS A 271 16.97 37.12 55.81
C LYS A 271 15.88 38.16 56.08
N ILE A 272 14.64 37.89 55.67
CA ILE A 272 13.49 38.78 55.92
C ILE A 272 13.24 38.92 57.44
N ARG A 273 13.34 37.81 58.20
CA ARG A 273 13.21 37.83 59.67
C ARG A 273 14.33 38.63 60.35
N LYS A 274 15.58 38.56 59.86
CA LYS A 274 16.70 39.38 60.37
C LYS A 274 16.49 40.88 60.10
N MET A 275 16.04 41.27 58.91
CA MET A 275 15.78 42.68 58.58
C MET A 275 14.62 43.27 59.42
N LYS A 276 13.57 42.49 59.70
CA LYS A 276 12.49 42.92 60.62
C LYS A 276 12.94 43.05 62.08
N LYS A 277 14.00 42.34 62.52
CA LYS A 277 14.57 42.49 63.86
C LYS A 277 15.47 43.72 63.98
N SER A 278 16.27 44.05 62.95
CA SER A 278 17.14 45.25 62.99
C SER A 278 16.33 46.55 62.96
N SER A 279 15.19 46.60 62.25
CA SER A 279 14.30 47.78 62.25
C SER A 279 13.53 47.99 63.56
N ARG A 280 13.41 46.96 64.41
CA ARG A 280 12.83 47.08 65.75
C ARG A 280 13.84 47.58 66.79
N HIS A 281 15.14 47.33 66.63
CA HIS A 281 16.15 47.89 67.52
C HIS A 281 16.43 49.37 67.25
N SER A 282 16.42 49.83 65.99
CA SER A 282 16.63 51.27 65.69
C SER A 282 15.48 52.21 66.13
N LYS A 283 14.38 51.65 66.64
CA LYS A 283 13.24 52.41 67.21
C LYS A 283 13.23 52.46 68.74
N ARG A 284 14.12 51.74 69.44
CA ARG A 284 14.18 51.73 70.91
C ARG A 284 15.22 52.69 71.51
N ASP A 285 16.18 53.18 70.72
CA ASP A 285 17.23 54.11 71.17
C ASP A 285 16.91 55.60 70.88
N ARG A 286 15.63 55.94 70.76
CA ARG A 286 15.14 57.34 70.62
C ARG A 286 14.06 57.62 71.66
N TYR A 287 14.44 57.65 72.93
CA TYR A 287 13.73 58.33 74.02
C TYR A 287 14.74 58.75 75.07
#